data_AF-A0A6P3X524-F1
#
_entry.id   AF-A0A6P3X524-F1
#
_cell.length_a   1.000
_cell.length_b   1.000
_cell.length_c   1.000
_cell.angle_alpha   90.00
_cell.angle_beta   90.00
_cell.angle_gamma   90.00
#
_symmetry.space_group_name_H-M   'P 1'
#
loop_
_entity.id
_entity.type
_entity.pdbx_description
1 polymer ?
#
loop_
_entity_poly.entity_id
_entity_poly.type
_entity_poly.pdbx_seq_one_letter_code
_entity_poly.pdbx_strand_id
1 'polypeptide(L)'
;MATAIQKNGMKPLSNRSLNHVENVNNLDNADECAEEKDDRLFEGQLQPYVDSVEQEPPELDIVINNVVCSFSVRCHLNLREIALKGSNVEYRRENGMITMKLRRPYTTASIWSSGKVTCTGATSEVQAKVAARRFARSLQKLGFQVRFNNYRVVNVLGTCCMPFAIKITSFSVYHKENADYEPELHPGVTYKLKEPKATLKIFSTGSVTVTAPNVASVQAAIEYIYPLVYEFRKERTAEDEVALAAKKRKLGVSKRSQQFLAESDFLYESMASDVEDVLDDGASGGSWD
;
A
#
# COMPACT_ATOMS: atom_id res chain seq x y z
N MET A 1 2.37 -3.40 -20.29
CA MET A 1 3.23 -4.60 -20.49
C MET A 1 4.68 -4.31 -20.07
N ALA A 2 5.34 -5.27 -19.42
CA ALA A 2 6.80 -5.31 -19.25
C ALA A 2 7.36 -6.43 -20.13
N THR A 3 8.35 -6.11 -20.96
CA THR A 3 8.97 -7.04 -21.91
C THR A 3 10.12 -7.78 -21.23
N ALA A 4 10.01 -9.10 -21.10
CA ALA A 4 11.14 -9.99 -20.83
C ALA A 4 11.43 -10.80 -22.09
N ILE A 5 12.59 -10.54 -22.68
CA ILE A 5 13.11 -11.28 -23.83
C ILE A 5 13.67 -12.62 -23.32
N GLN A 6 13.02 -13.73 -23.63
CA GLN A 6 13.67 -15.04 -23.68
C GLN A 6 13.35 -15.71 -25.02
N LYS A 7 14.41 -15.94 -25.79
CA LYS A 7 14.41 -16.77 -27.00
C LYS A 7 14.12 -18.21 -26.60
N ASN A 8 13.18 -18.88 -27.26
CA ASN A 8 13.37 -20.17 -27.95
C ASN A 8 12.04 -20.80 -28.38
N GLY A 9 11.94 -21.16 -29.67
CA GLY A 9 11.21 -22.34 -30.14
C GLY A 9 9.78 -22.15 -30.66
N MET A 10 9.64 -21.94 -31.97
CA MET A 10 8.38 -22.10 -32.72
C MET A 10 7.90 -23.57 -32.75
N LYS A 11 6.58 -23.78 -32.62
CA LYS A 11 5.71 -24.45 -33.62
C LYS A 11 4.21 -24.31 -33.25
N PRO A 12 3.31 -24.04 -34.21
CA PRO A 12 1.87 -23.89 -33.98
C PRO A 12 1.16 -25.25 -34.03
N LEU A 13 0.16 -25.46 -33.16
CA LEU A 13 -0.70 -26.63 -33.22
C LEU A 13 -1.98 -26.31 -34.00
N SER A 14 -2.08 -26.97 -35.15
CA SER A 14 -3.22 -27.02 -36.06
C SER A 14 -4.43 -27.71 -35.44
N ASN A 15 -5.62 -27.15 -35.67
CA ASN A 15 -6.91 -27.83 -35.53
C ASN A 15 -6.90 -29.18 -36.25
N ARG A 16 -7.23 -30.25 -35.52
CA ARG A 16 -7.73 -31.50 -36.11
C ARG A 16 -8.95 -31.97 -35.34
N SER A 17 -10.08 -31.98 -36.04
CA SER A 17 -11.25 -32.79 -35.74
C SER A 17 -10.86 -34.23 -35.40
N LEU A 18 -11.56 -34.80 -34.42
CA LEU A 18 -11.82 -36.23 -34.38
C LEU A 18 -13.30 -36.45 -34.03
N ASN A 19 -13.94 -37.21 -34.90
CA ASN A 19 -15.31 -37.69 -34.88
C ASN A 19 -15.53 -38.77 -33.80
N HIS A 20 -16.82 -39.17 -33.70
CA HIS A 20 -17.40 -40.37 -33.07
C HIS A 20 -17.96 -40.09 -31.67
N VAL A 21 -19.26 -40.27 -31.40
CA VAL A 21 -20.04 -41.53 -31.48
C VAL A 21 -21.50 -41.31 -31.92
N GLU A 22 -22.04 -42.37 -32.50
CA GLU A 22 -23.28 -42.55 -33.26
C GLU A 22 -24.61 -42.64 -32.47
N ASN A 23 -25.69 -42.42 -33.23
CA ASN A 23 -27.02 -43.06 -33.22
C ASN A 23 -28.02 -42.75 -32.09
N VAL A 24 -29.11 -42.03 -32.45
CA VAL A 24 -30.49 -42.57 -32.38
C VAL A 24 -31.36 -41.96 -33.50
N ASN A 25 -32.23 -42.81 -34.06
CA ASN A 25 -33.00 -42.70 -35.31
C ASN A 25 -34.22 -41.75 -35.36
N ASN A 26 -34.50 -41.32 -36.60
CA ASN A 26 -35.79 -41.15 -37.32
C ASN A 26 -36.86 -40.17 -36.84
N LEU A 27 -37.26 -39.24 -37.73
CA LEU A 27 -38.50 -39.34 -38.53
C LEU A 27 -38.58 -38.22 -39.59
N ASP A 28 -38.91 -38.62 -40.82
CA ASP A 28 -39.12 -37.81 -42.01
C ASP A 28 -40.33 -36.87 -41.92
N ASN A 29 -40.27 -35.72 -42.59
CA ASN A 29 -41.28 -35.31 -43.57
C ASN A 29 -40.83 -34.09 -44.38
N ALA A 30 -40.95 -34.24 -45.70
CA ALA A 30 -40.73 -33.24 -46.72
C ALA A 30 -41.94 -32.30 -46.85
N ASP A 31 -41.72 -31.04 -47.23
CA ASP A 31 -42.41 -30.47 -48.39
C ASP A 31 -41.71 -29.21 -48.93
N GLU A 32 -41.76 -29.07 -50.25
CA GLU A 32 -41.10 -28.09 -51.10
C GLU A 32 -41.79 -26.71 -51.09
N CYS A 33 -41.06 -25.65 -51.46
CA CYS A 33 -41.46 -24.71 -52.53
C CYS A 33 -40.37 -23.66 -52.79
N ALA A 34 -40.02 -23.52 -54.07
CA ALA A 34 -39.09 -22.56 -54.65
C ALA A 34 -39.82 -21.32 -55.22
N GLU A 35 -39.03 -20.27 -55.52
CA GLU A 35 -39.19 -19.16 -56.52
C GLU A 35 -38.74 -17.82 -55.89
N GLU A 36 -37.52 -17.33 -56.16
CA GLU A 36 -37.03 -16.49 -57.29
C GLU A 36 -37.31 -14.97 -57.22
N LYS A 37 -36.18 -14.22 -57.16
CA LYS A 37 -35.90 -12.84 -57.64
C LYS A 37 -36.49 -11.61 -56.91
N ASP A 38 -35.61 -10.77 -56.35
CA ASP A 38 -35.36 -9.42 -56.89
C ASP A 38 -34.02 -8.87 -56.36
N ASP A 39 -33.07 -8.64 -57.27
CA ASP A 39 -31.83 -7.89 -57.04
C ASP A 39 -32.16 -6.39 -57.08
N ARG A 40 -32.23 -5.73 -55.93
CA ARG A 40 -32.13 -4.26 -55.86
C ARG A 40 -31.24 -3.80 -54.72
N LEU A 41 -30.07 -3.32 -55.13
CA LEU A 41 -29.19 -2.41 -54.43
C LEU A 41 -29.98 -1.20 -53.88
N PHE A 42 -30.00 -1.02 -52.55
CA PHE A 42 -29.99 0.32 -51.95
C PHE A 42 -29.41 0.29 -50.53
N GLU A 43 -28.12 0.59 -50.49
CA GLU A 43 -27.36 1.33 -49.47
C GLU A 43 -28.16 1.89 -48.28
N GLY A 44 -27.91 1.36 -47.07
CA GLY A 44 -28.44 1.97 -45.84
C GLY A 44 -28.19 1.15 -44.58
N GLN A 45 -27.25 1.63 -43.76
CA GLN A 45 -27.05 1.28 -42.33
C GLN A 45 -26.25 0.01 -42.00
N LEU A 46 -24.96 0.02 -42.33
CA LEU A 46 -23.97 -0.56 -41.42
C LEU A 46 -23.57 0.52 -40.42
N GLN A 47 -24.16 0.49 -39.22
CA GLN A 47 -23.60 1.21 -38.08
C GLN A 47 -22.23 0.62 -37.78
N PRO A 48 -21.15 1.42 -37.68
CA PRO A 48 -19.87 0.91 -37.23
C PRO A 48 -20.05 0.44 -35.78
N TYR A 49 -19.81 -0.85 -35.58
CA TYR A 49 -19.60 -1.47 -34.29
C TYR A 49 -18.60 -0.59 -33.53
N VAL A 50 -19.09 0.11 -32.51
CA VAL A 50 -18.29 0.99 -31.67
C VAL A 50 -17.20 0.11 -31.07
N ASP A 51 -15.95 0.40 -31.42
CA ASP A 51 -14.77 -0.19 -30.79
C ASP A 51 -15.02 -0.19 -29.28
N SER A 52 -15.20 -1.39 -28.72
CA SER A 52 -15.08 -1.61 -27.29
C SER A 52 -13.62 -1.32 -26.96
N VAL A 53 -13.32 -0.05 -26.70
CA VAL A 53 -12.07 0.37 -26.09
C VAL A 53 -11.95 -0.46 -24.82
N GLU A 54 -11.08 -1.45 -24.85
CA GLU A 54 -10.57 -2.09 -23.64
C GLU A 54 -9.90 -0.95 -22.85
N GLN A 55 -10.69 -0.27 -22.02
CA GLN A 55 -10.17 0.75 -21.13
C GLN A 55 -9.28 0.02 -20.15
N GLU A 56 -7.97 0.15 -20.35
CA GLU A 56 -6.99 -0.27 -19.36
C GLU A 56 -7.44 0.28 -17.99
N PRO A 57 -7.43 -0.55 -16.94
CA PRO A 57 -7.91 -0.12 -15.63
C PRO A 57 -7.12 1.12 -15.21
N PRO A 58 -7.80 2.20 -14.78
CA PRO A 58 -7.12 3.44 -14.49
C PRO A 58 -6.08 3.22 -13.40
N GLU A 59 -4.86 3.69 -13.64
CA GLU A 59 -3.77 3.59 -12.69
C GLU A 59 -4.09 4.45 -11.46
N LEU A 60 -4.20 3.81 -10.29
CA LEU A 60 -4.44 4.49 -9.02
C LEU A 60 -3.16 4.53 -8.19
N ASP A 61 -2.74 5.73 -7.84
CA ASP A 61 -1.60 5.95 -6.95
C ASP A 61 -1.98 5.66 -5.49
N ILE A 62 -1.46 4.56 -4.96
CA ILE A 62 -1.58 4.20 -3.55
C ILE A 62 -0.37 4.74 -2.79
N VAL A 63 -0.62 5.62 -1.81
CA VAL A 63 0.43 6.17 -0.95
C VAL A 63 0.35 5.52 0.43
N ILE A 64 1.42 4.83 0.84
CA ILE A 64 1.55 4.30 2.20
C ILE A 64 2.06 5.41 3.12
N ASN A 65 1.23 5.78 4.10
CA ASN A 65 1.53 6.87 5.02
C ASN A 65 2.18 6.38 6.32
N ASN A 66 1.78 5.21 6.80
CA ASN A 66 2.30 4.67 8.05
C ASN A 66 2.24 3.14 8.09
N VAL A 67 3.30 2.54 8.58
CA VAL A 67 3.42 1.12 8.88
C VAL A 67 3.73 0.97 10.36
N VAL A 68 2.88 0.22 11.04
CA VAL A 68 3.03 -0.14 12.45
C VAL A 68 3.52 -1.58 12.53
N CYS A 69 4.65 -1.81 13.18
CA CYS A 69 5.18 -3.14 13.41
C CYS A 69 5.37 -3.41 14.90
N SER A 70 5.37 -4.69 15.27
CA SER A 70 5.62 -5.13 16.64
C SER A 70 6.61 -6.28 16.63
N PHE A 71 7.47 -6.31 17.63
CA PHE A 71 8.43 -7.38 17.86
C PHE A 71 8.66 -7.56 19.37
N SER A 72 9.31 -8.65 19.74
CA SER A 72 9.69 -8.95 21.12
C SER A 72 11.20 -9.07 21.22
N VAL A 73 11.76 -8.51 22.30
CA VAL A 73 13.18 -8.62 22.64
C VAL A 73 13.51 -9.80 23.56
N ARG A 74 12.50 -10.53 24.05
CA ARG A 74 12.61 -11.72 24.93
C ARG A 74 13.45 -11.51 26.21
N CYS A 75 13.55 -10.27 26.68
CA CYS A 75 14.21 -9.93 27.94
C CYS A 75 13.35 -8.94 28.74
N HIS A 76 13.45 -8.97 30.07
CA HIS A 76 12.83 -7.96 30.91
C HIS A 76 13.65 -6.66 30.82
N LEU A 77 12.96 -5.55 30.58
CA LEU A 77 13.58 -4.25 30.40
C LEU A 77 13.30 -3.36 31.61
N ASN A 78 14.36 -2.88 32.26
CA ASN A 78 14.23 -1.86 33.29
C ASN A 78 14.05 -0.50 32.63
N LEU A 79 12.79 -0.05 32.56
CA LEU A 79 12.44 1.20 31.90
C LEU A 79 13.18 2.40 32.53
N ARG A 80 13.27 2.47 33.87
CA ARG A 80 13.95 3.59 34.53
C ARG A 80 15.42 3.69 34.12
N GLU A 81 16.10 2.56 33.99
CA GLU A 81 17.49 2.52 33.55
C GLU A 81 17.65 2.97 32.09
N ILE A 82 16.75 2.53 31.21
CA ILE A 82 16.71 2.96 29.80
C ILE A 82 16.45 4.46 29.70
N ALA A 83 15.60 5.03 30.57
CA ALA A 83 15.32 6.46 30.58
C ALA A 83 16.52 7.30 31.05
N LEU A 84 17.34 6.77 31.96
CA LEU A 84 18.53 7.46 32.48
C LEU A 84 19.73 7.36 31.54
N LYS A 85 19.95 6.19 30.93
CA LYS A 85 21.12 5.92 30.06
C LYS A 85 20.83 6.13 28.57
N GLY A 86 19.56 6.07 28.17
CA GLY A 86 19.15 6.10 26.76
C GLY A 86 19.09 7.50 26.18
N SER A 87 19.50 7.64 24.92
CA SER A 87 19.38 8.86 24.13
C SER A 87 18.04 8.95 23.42
N ASN A 88 17.43 10.15 23.37
CA ASN A 88 16.17 10.40 22.63
C ASN A 88 14.99 9.56 23.15
N VAL A 89 14.98 9.37 24.46
CA VAL A 89 13.98 8.59 25.19
C VAL A 89 13.10 9.50 26.03
N GLU A 90 11.79 9.31 25.97
CA GLU A 90 10.80 9.92 26.85
C GLU A 90 10.14 8.82 27.69
N TYR A 91 10.25 8.93 29.02
CA TYR A 91 9.61 8.01 29.95
C TYR A 91 8.47 8.71 30.69
N ARG A 92 7.24 8.24 30.44
CA ARG A 92 6.04 8.69 31.13
C ARG A 92 5.52 7.55 32.00
N ARG A 93 5.68 7.68 33.32
CA ARG A 93 5.31 6.62 34.29
C ARG A 93 3.85 6.21 34.18
N GLU A 94 2.96 7.16 33.92
CA GLU A 94 1.51 6.95 33.75
C GLU A 94 1.19 5.93 32.66
N ASN A 95 1.98 5.90 31.58
CA ASN A 95 1.72 5.03 30.44
C ASN A 95 2.34 3.63 30.59
N GLY A 96 3.19 3.42 31.60
CA GLY A 96 3.88 2.13 31.81
C GLY A 96 4.80 1.71 30.65
N MET A 97 5.21 2.66 29.80
CA MET A 97 6.06 2.40 28.64
C MET A 97 7.06 3.54 28.41
N ILE A 98 8.08 3.23 27.61
CA ILE A 98 9.06 4.18 27.13
C ILE A 98 8.83 4.48 25.66
N THR A 99 8.94 5.76 25.31
CA THR A 99 8.92 6.23 23.93
C THR A 99 10.34 6.57 23.50
N MET A 100 10.92 5.80 22.58
CA MET A 100 12.22 6.09 21.98
C MET A 100 12.03 6.57 20.55
N LYS A 101 12.66 7.69 20.18
CA LYS A 101 12.56 8.26 18.83
C LYS A 101 13.85 8.04 18.05
N LEU A 102 13.71 7.67 16.79
CA LEU A 102 14.80 7.49 15.85
C LEU A 102 14.64 8.47 14.70
N ARG A 103 15.73 9.14 14.29
CA ARG A 103 15.72 10.11 13.18
C ARG A 103 15.68 9.42 11.81
N ARG A 104 16.40 8.30 11.66
CA ARG A 104 16.46 7.53 10.41
C ARG A 104 16.22 6.04 10.63
N PRO A 105 15.16 5.46 10.04
CA PRO A 105 13.97 6.15 9.52
C PRO A 105 13.27 6.93 10.65
N TYR A 106 12.57 8.02 10.31
CA TYR A 106 11.86 8.83 11.29
C TYR A 106 10.73 8.01 11.91
N THR A 107 10.99 7.43 13.07
CA THR A 107 10.14 6.40 13.68
C THR A 107 10.14 6.54 15.18
N THR A 108 9.07 6.09 15.80
CA THR A 108 8.89 6.11 17.24
C THR A 108 8.61 4.69 17.73
N ALA A 109 9.38 4.23 18.71
CA ALA A 109 9.19 2.95 19.36
C ALA A 109 8.59 3.13 20.75
N SER A 110 7.49 2.43 21.01
CA SER A 110 6.93 2.20 22.32
C SER A 110 7.46 0.89 22.89
N ILE A 111 8.16 0.96 24.02
CA ILE A 111 8.88 -0.16 24.65
C ILE A 111 8.27 -0.42 26.02
N TRP A 112 7.80 -1.65 26.26
CA TRP A 112 7.25 -2.07 27.53
C TRP A 112 8.29 -2.86 28.35
N SER A 113 8.14 -2.88 29.68
CA SER A 113 9.03 -3.64 30.58
C SER A 113 9.05 -5.15 30.28
N SER A 114 7.97 -5.67 29.71
CA SER A 114 7.86 -7.05 29.23
C SER A 114 8.78 -7.40 28.06
N GLY A 115 9.47 -6.41 27.48
CA GLY A 115 10.28 -6.62 26.28
C GLY A 115 9.46 -6.70 24.99
N LYS A 116 8.17 -6.34 25.03
CA LYS A 116 7.41 -6.04 23.82
C LYS A 116 7.83 -4.67 23.30
N VAL A 117 7.91 -4.53 21.98
CA VAL A 117 8.18 -3.25 21.33
C VAL A 117 7.20 -3.08 20.18
N THR A 118 6.65 -1.87 20.04
CA THR A 118 5.83 -1.45 18.89
C THR A 118 6.47 -0.24 18.27
N CYS A 119 6.68 -0.27 16.96
CA CYS A 119 7.28 0.81 16.21
C CYS A 119 6.24 1.39 15.25
N THR A 120 6.17 2.73 15.19
CA THR A 120 5.24 3.50 14.34
C THR A 120 6.00 4.58 13.57
N GLY A 121 5.42 5.05 12.47
CA GLY A 121 5.93 6.18 11.68
C GLY A 121 6.72 5.80 10.42
N ALA A 122 6.94 4.51 10.17
CA ALA A 122 7.62 4.08 8.95
C ALA A 122 6.71 4.24 7.73
N THR A 123 7.25 4.64 6.58
CA THR A 123 6.48 4.81 5.35
C THR A 123 6.43 3.55 4.48
N SER A 124 7.20 2.52 4.83
CA SER A 124 7.22 1.23 4.13
C SER A 124 7.51 0.08 5.09
N GLU A 125 7.14 -1.14 4.69
CA GLU A 125 7.40 -2.36 5.47
C GLU A 125 8.90 -2.62 5.64
N VAL A 126 9.69 -2.35 4.59
CA VAL A 126 11.15 -2.50 4.62
C VAL A 126 11.77 -1.53 5.64
N GLN A 127 11.38 -0.25 5.59
CA GLN A 127 11.86 0.72 6.58
C GLN A 127 11.41 0.37 8.00
N ALA A 128 10.18 -0.13 8.18
CA ALA A 128 9.69 -0.56 9.49
C ALA A 128 10.55 -1.70 10.08
N LYS A 129 11.01 -2.64 9.23
CA LYS A 129 11.90 -3.74 9.64
C LYS A 129 13.30 -3.24 10.01
N VAL A 130 13.83 -2.28 9.25
CA VAL A 130 15.13 -1.63 9.55
C VAL A 130 15.05 -0.86 10.88
N ALA A 131 13.98 -0.07 11.08
CA ALA A 131 13.73 0.66 12.32
C ALA A 131 13.68 -0.28 13.52
N ALA A 132 12.91 -1.36 13.43
CA ALA A 132 12.77 -2.35 14.49
C ALA A 132 14.12 -2.96 14.90
N ARG A 133 14.99 -3.27 13.93
CA ARG A 133 16.35 -3.76 14.21
C ARG A 133 17.25 -2.70 14.85
N ARG A 134 17.16 -1.45 14.39
CA ARG A 134 17.90 -0.33 15.00
C ARG A 134 17.49 -0.14 16.47
N PHE A 135 16.21 -0.18 16.77
CA PHE A 135 15.74 -0.11 18.17
C PHE A 135 16.23 -1.28 19.02
N ALA A 136 16.20 -2.51 18.50
CA ALA A 136 16.76 -3.67 19.19
C ALA A 136 18.26 -3.50 19.47
N ARG A 137 19.02 -2.97 18.49
CA ARG A 137 20.45 -2.69 18.63
C ARG A 137 20.74 -1.60 19.66
N SER A 138 19.95 -0.53 19.72
CA SER A 138 20.09 0.50 20.74
C SER A 138 19.91 -0.08 22.14
N LEU A 139 18.93 -0.97 22.34
CA LEU A 139 18.75 -1.67 23.61
C LEU A 139 19.90 -2.62 23.94
N GLN A 140 20.50 -3.30 22.94
CA GLN A 140 21.72 -4.11 23.15
C GLN A 140 22.89 -3.26 23.64
N LYS A 141 23.09 -2.08 23.05
CA LYS A 141 24.17 -1.16 23.45
C LYS A 141 24.04 -0.65 24.89
N LEU A 142 22.82 -0.62 25.43
CA LEU A 142 22.56 -0.27 26.83
C LEU A 142 22.87 -1.42 27.82
N GLY A 143 23.26 -2.60 27.33
CA GLY A 143 23.63 -3.75 28.15
C GLY A 143 22.54 -4.79 28.34
N PHE A 144 21.38 -4.66 27.68
CA PHE A 144 20.31 -5.65 27.77
C PHE A 144 20.54 -6.83 26.80
N GLN A 145 20.28 -8.06 27.27
CA GLN A 145 20.37 -9.28 26.46
C GLN A 145 19.17 -9.42 25.50
N VAL A 146 19.13 -8.56 24.48
CA VAL A 146 18.02 -8.46 23.52
C VAL A 146 18.14 -9.49 22.40
N ARG A 147 17.06 -10.21 22.15
CA ARG A 147 16.88 -11.10 20.98
C ARG A 147 15.74 -10.64 20.11
N PHE A 148 15.98 -10.40 18.83
CA PHE A 148 14.95 -9.99 17.89
C PHE A 148 14.05 -11.17 17.51
N ASN A 149 12.82 -11.22 18.04
CA ASN A 149 11.90 -12.32 17.79
C ASN A 149 10.45 -11.84 17.56
N ASN A 150 9.61 -12.70 17.00
CA ASN A 150 8.17 -12.46 16.76
C ASN A 150 7.88 -11.12 16.04
N TYR A 151 8.72 -10.76 15.07
CA TYR A 151 8.47 -9.56 14.27
C TYR A 151 7.24 -9.77 13.38
N ARG A 152 6.31 -8.81 13.43
CA ARG A 152 5.14 -8.76 12.55
C ARG A 152 4.73 -7.33 12.26
N VAL A 153 4.19 -7.10 11.06
CA VAL A 153 3.44 -5.89 10.76
C VAL A 153 2.06 -6.03 11.41
N VAL A 154 1.64 -5.00 12.13
CA VAL A 154 0.36 -4.98 12.85
C VAL A 154 -0.69 -4.27 12.01
N ASN A 155 -0.32 -3.14 11.42
CA ASN A 155 -1.23 -2.31 10.67
C ASN A 155 -0.48 -1.46 9.65
N VAL A 156 -1.11 -1.26 8.51
CA VAL A 156 -0.66 -0.41 7.41
C VAL A 156 -1.77 0.58 7.10
N LEU A 157 -1.41 1.86 7.07
CA LEU A 157 -2.28 2.96 6.68
C LEU A 157 -1.91 3.41 5.27
N GLY A 158 -2.77 3.11 4.32
CA GLY A 158 -2.72 3.59 2.95
C GLY A 158 -3.68 4.75 2.72
N THR A 159 -3.39 5.57 1.72
CA THR A 159 -4.33 6.56 1.19
C THR A 159 -4.28 6.52 -0.32
N CYS A 160 -5.46 6.54 -0.93
CA CYS A 160 -5.67 6.58 -2.36
C CYS A 160 -6.59 7.75 -2.69
N CYS A 161 -6.39 8.38 -3.83
CA CYS A 161 -7.26 9.45 -4.32
C CYS A 161 -7.91 8.99 -5.61
N MET A 162 -9.23 8.79 -5.60
CA MET A 162 -9.98 8.45 -6.80
C MET A 162 -10.06 9.66 -7.74
N PRO A 163 -10.11 9.46 -9.07
CA PRO A 163 -10.14 10.55 -10.05
C PRO A 163 -11.46 11.35 -10.04
N PHE A 164 -12.51 10.85 -9.37
CA PHE A 164 -13.83 11.45 -9.25
C PHE A 164 -14.24 11.68 -7.79
N ALA A 165 -15.26 12.52 -7.57
CA ALA A 165 -15.93 12.64 -6.26
C ALA A 165 -16.97 11.53 -6.08
N ILE A 166 -17.37 11.24 -4.84
CA ILE A 166 -18.26 10.11 -4.52
C ILE A 166 -19.50 10.59 -3.78
N LYS A 167 -20.68 10.16 -4.20
CA LYS A 167 -21.96 10.36 -3.48
C LYS A 167 -22.04 9.41 -2.29
N ILE A 168 -21.30 9.72 -1.24
CA ILE A 168 -21.12 8.85 -0.07
C ILE A 168 -22.43 8.52 0.67
N THR A 169 -23.40 9.44 0.71
CA THR A 169 -24.72 9.18 1.33
C THR A 169 -25.50 8.10 0.60
N SER A 170 -25.52 8.15 -0.74
CA SER A 170 -26.18 7.13 -1.55
C SER A 170 -25.46 5.78 -1.45
N PHE A 171 -24.12 5.81 -1.48
CA PHE A 171 -23.28 4.64 -1.30
C PHE A 171 -23.51 3.95 0.05
N SER A 172 -23.60 4.70 1.15
CA SER A 172 -23.81 4.14 2.50
C SER A 172 -25.20 3.52 2.65
N VAL A 173 -26.23 4.11 2.03
CA VAL A 173 -27.58 3.56 2.06
C VAL A 173 -27.66 2.26 1.27
N TYR A 174 -27.00 2.18 0.10
CA TYR A 174 -26.99 0.98 -0.72
C TYR A 174 -26.18 -0.16 -0.08
N HIS A 175 -25.01 0.14 0.49
CA HIS A 175 -24.15 -0.84 1.16
C HIS A 175 -24.29 -0.85 2.68
N LYS A 176 -25.52 -0.71 3.19
CA LYS A 176 -25.79 -0.55 4.64
C LYS A 176 -25.26 -1.69 5.52
N GLU A 177 -25.09 -2.90 4.98
CA GLU A 177 -24.57 -4.05 5.73
C GLU A 177 -23.08 -3.91 6.09
N ASN A 178 -22.31 -3.17 5.30
CA ASN A 178 -20.86 -3.05 5.43
C ASN A 178 -20.39 -1.61 5.66
N ALA A 179 -21.26 -0.62 5.40
CA ALA A 179 -20.96 0.80 5.43
C ALA A 179 -21.66 1.49 6.60
N ASP A 180 -20.86 2.07 7.50
CA ASP A 180 -21.32 2.90 8.61
C ASP A 180 -21.09 4.39 8.24
N TYR A 181 -22.16 5.19 8.15
CA TYR A 181 -22.09 6.63 7.86
C TYR A 181 -22.84 7.45 8.90
N GLU A 182 -22.08 8.18 9.72
CA GLU A 182 -22.59 9.05 10.78
C GLU A 182 -21.97 10.44 10.60
N PRO A 183 -22.56 11.33 9.76
CA PRO A 183 -21.95 12.61 9.40
C PRO A 183 -21.73 13.55 10.60
N GLU A 184 -22.54 13.41 11.65
CA GLU A 184 -22.37 14.17 12.90
C GLU A 184 -21.11 13.77 13.68
N LEU A 185 -20.67 12.52 13.55
CA LEU A 185 -19.47 12.01 14.20
C LEU A 185 -18.23 12.10 13.30
N HIS A 186 -18.38 11.81 12.01
CA HIS A 186 -17.27 11.80 11.06
C HIS A 186 -17.72 12.08 9.62
N PRO A 187 -17.00 12.91 8.85
CA PRO A 187 -17.39 13.30 7.48
C PRO A 187 -17.18 12.21 6.42
N GLY A 188 -16.75 11.01 6.79
CA GLY A 188 -16.44 9.92 5.86
C GLY A 188 -17.15 8.63 6.23
N VAL A 189 -17.52 7.85 5.23
CA VAL A 189 -18.15 6.53 5.39
C VAL A 189 -17.08 5.53 5.80
N THR A 190 -17.34 4.75 6.84
CA THR A 190 -16.48 3.64 7.24
C THR A 190 -17.01 2.36 6.62
N TYR A 191 -16.26 1.79 5.68
CA TYR A 191 -16.59 0.52 5.04
C TYR A 191 -15.69 -0.59 5.59
N LYS A 192 -16.29 -1.65 6.14
CA LYS A 192 -15.55 -2.80 6.71
C LYS A 192 -15.59 -3.97 5.75
N LEU A 193 -14.41 -4.37 5.27
CA LEU A 193 -14.22 -5.53 4.41
C LEU A 193 -13.75 -6.72 5.23
N LYS A 194 -14.43 -7.86 5.06
CA LYS A 194 -14.11 -9.11 5.78
C LYS A 194 -12.92 -9.83 5.12
N GLU A 195 -12.91 -9.89 3.79
CA GLU A 195 -11.88 -10.56 3.00
C GLU A 195 -11.60 -9.75 1.72
N PRO A 196 -10.39 -9.14 1.57
CA PRO A 196 -9.32 -9.01 2.56
C PRO A 196 -9.75 -8.21 3.80
N LYS A 197 -9.18 -8.53 4.96
CA LYS A 197 -9.48 -7.82 6.22
C LYS A 197 -8.94 -6.39 6.16
N ALA A 198 -9.81 -5.43 5.86
CA ALA A 198 -9.46 -4.02 5.77
C ALA A 198 -10.62 -3.12 6.19
N THR A 199 -10.29 -1.97 6.75
CA THR A 199 -11.25 -0.90 7.04
C THR A 199 -10.93 0.28 6.14
N LEU A 200 -11.89 0.67 5.33
CA LEU A 200 -11.78 1.81 4.42
C LEU A 200 -12.58 2.98 4.98
N LYS A 201 -12.04 4.18 4.87
CA LYS A 201 -12.73 5.44 5.11
C LYS A 201 -12.82 6.20 3.80
N ILE A 202 -14.03 6.34 3.28
CA ILE A 202 -14.32 6.95 2.00
C ILE A 202 -14.88 8.35 2.26
N PHE A 203 -14.26 9.36 1.63
CA PHE A 203 -14.70 10.75 1.72
C PHE A 203 -15.41 11.18 0.44
N SER A 204 -16.34 12.13 0.54
CA SER A 204 -17.08 12.70 -0.60
C SER A 204 -16.14 13.26 -1.69
N THR A 205 -14.98 13.75 -1.29
CA THR A 205 -13.91 14.27 -2.17
C THR A 205 -13.28 13.21 -3.09
N GLY A 206 -13.58 11.93 -2.91
CA GLY A 206 -12.92 10.82 -3.62
C GLY A 206 -11.62 10.35 -2.95
N SER A 207 -11.21 10.95 -1.83
CA SER A 207 -10.12 10.41 -1.02
C SER A 207 -10.59 9.16 -0.28
N VAL A 208 -9.75 8.13 -0.27
CA VAL A 208 -9.98 6.88 0.46
C VAL A 208 -8.78 6.58 1.35
N THR A 209 -9.03 6.40 2.64
CA THR A 209 -8.01 5.97 3.60
C THR A 209 -8.24 4.50 3.94
N VAL A 210 -7.21 3.67 3.80
CA VAL A 210 -7.32 2.22 4.00
C VAL A 210 -6.43 1.80 5.17
N THR A 211 -7.00 1.01 6.07
CA THR A 211 -6.31 0.44 7.23
C THR A 211 -6.36 -1.09 7.12
N ALA A 212 -5.22 -1.74 6.96
CA ALA A 212 -5.15 -3.19 6.69
C ALA A 212 -3.90 -3.83 7.36
N PRO A 213 -3.84 -5.16 7.54
CA PRO A 213 -2.73 -5.82 8.24
C PRO A 213 -1.40 -5.83 7.46
N ASN A 214 -1.43 -5.71 6.13
CA ASN A 214 -0.25 -5.71 5.25
C ASN A 214 -0.52 -4.87 3.98
N VAL A 215 0.54 -4.49 3.26
CA VAL A 215 0.44 -3.67 2.04
C VAL A 215 -0.37 -4.36 0.94
N ALA A 216 -0.24 -5.68 0.76
CA ALA A 216 -1.01 -6.43 -0.23
C ALA A 216 -2.53 -6.35 0.01
N SER A 217 -2.96 -6.39 1.28
CA SER A 217 -4.38 -6.24 1.65
C SER A 217 -4.88 -4.81 1.39
N VAL A 218 -4.01 -3.80 1.50
CA VAL A 218 -4.38 -2.42 1.13
C VAL A 218 -4.68 -2.35 -0.37
N GLN A 219 -3.82 -2.94 -1.21
CA GLN A 219 -4.02 -2.96 -2.65
C GLN A 219 -5.31 -3.71 -3.02
N ALA A 220 -5.48 -4.94 -2.54
CA ALA A 220 -6.67 -5.74 -2.82
C ALA A 220 -7.97 -5.07 -2.32
N ALA A 221 -7.93 -4.34 -1.20
CA ALA A 221 -9.07 -3.58 -0.71
C ALA A 221 -9.43 -2.40 -1.63
N ILE A 222 -8.43 -1.76 -2.26
CA ILE A 222 -8.65 -0.67 -3.20
C ILE A 222 -9.22 -1.20 -4.52
N GLU A 223 -8.69 -2.32 -5.01
CA GLU A 223 -9.23 -3.00 -6.20
C GLU A 223 -10.68 -3.44 -5.99
N TYR A 224 -11.02 -3.92 -4.79
CA TYR A 224 -12.39 -4.30 -4.44
C TYR A 224 -13.35 -3.11 -4.38
N ILE A 225 -12.93 -2.01 -3.74
CA ILE A 225 -13.83 -0.86 -3.51
C ILE A 225 -14.02 -0.02 -4.78
N TYR A 226 -13.04 -0.03 -5.69
CA TYR A 226 -13.03 0.81 -6.88
C TYR A 226 -14.31 0.70 -7.74
N PRO A 227 -14.76 -0.49 -8.18
CA PRO A 227 -15.99 -0.61 -8.97
C PRO A 227 -17.23 -0.17 -8.18
N LEU A 228 -17.28 -0.47 -6.87
CA LEU A 228 -18.42 -0.10 -6.02
C LEU A 228 -18.57 1.42 -5.89
N VAL A 229 -17.46 2.15 -5.75
CA VAL A 229 -17.53 3.63 -5.66
C VAL A 229 -17.70 4.30 -7.02
N TYR A 230 -17.33 3.61 -8.10
CA TYR A 230 -17.46 4.12 -9.47
C TYR A 230 -18.93 4.31 -9.87
N GLU A 231 -19.83 3.42 -9.42
CA GLU A 231 -21.29 3.55 -9.64
C GLU A 231 -21.87 4.82 -9.01
N PHE A 232 -21.30 5.28 -7.89
CA PHE A 232 -21.74 6.47 -7.15
C PHE A 232 -20.89 7.71 -7.44
N ARG A 233 -20.18 7.74 -8.57
CA ARG A 233 -19.34 8.87 -8.95
C ARG A 233 -20.15 10.16 -9.15
N LYS A 234 -19.50 11.28 -8.85
CA LYS A 234 -19.96 12.65 -9.09
C LYS A 234 -18.79 13.43 -9.69
N GLU A 235 -19.12 14.42 -10.52
CA GLU A 235 -18.16 15.46 -10.87
C GLU A 235 -17.72 16.21 -9.61
N ARG A 236 -16.44 16.59 -9.59
CA ARG A 236 -15.87 17.32 -8.46
C ARG A 236 -16.47 18.72 -8.42
N THR A 237 -16.85 19.15 -7.23
CA THR A 237 -17.28 20.53 -7.00
C THR A 237 -16.03 21.42 -6.97
N ALA A 238 -16.14 22.71 -7.29
CA ALA A 238 -15.00 23.64 -7.23
C ALA A 238 -14.29 23.64 -5.85
N GLU A 239 -15.03 23.43 -4.76
CA GLU A 239 -14.51 23.27 -3.40
C GLU A 239 -13.64 22.00 -3.24
N ASP A 240 -14.04 20.89 -3.86
CA ASP A 240 -13.31 19.62 -3.85
C ASP A 240 -11.99 19.73 -4.62
N GLU A 241 -11.98 20.49 -5.72
CA GLU A 241 -10.78 20.77 -6.51
C GLU A 241 -9.76 21.58 -5.71
N VAL A 242 -10.21 22.61 -4.98
CA VAL A 242 -9.36 23.39 -4.08
C VAL A 242 -8.77 22.51 -2.98
N ALA A 243 -9.58 21.63 -2.37
CA ALA A 243 -9.11 20.68 -1.35
C ALA A 243 -8.06 19.70 -1.90
N LEU A 244 -8.26 19.19 -3.12
CA LEU A 244 -7.34 18.29 -3.78
C LEU A 244 -6.03 18.99 -4.18
N ALA A 245 -6.10 20.23 -4.67
CA ALA A 245 -4.94 21.06 -4.97
C ALA A 245 -4.13 21.40 -3.70
N ALA A 246 -4.80 21.68 -2.58
CA ALA A 246 -4.12 21.86 -1.29
C ALA A 246 -3.40 20.59 -0.83
N LYS A 247 -4.02 19.41 -1.02
CA LYS A 247 -3.42 18.12 -0.66
C LYS A 247 -2.23 17.76 -1.55
N LYS A 248 -2.33 17.98 -2.87
CA LYS A 248 -1.21 17.82 -3.82
C LYS A 248 -0.03 18.73 -3.48
N ARG A 249 -0.28 20.00 -3.12
CA ARG A 249 0.76 20.93 -2.67
C ARG A 249 1.48 20.43 -1.41
N LYS A 250 0.75 19.94 -0.40
CA LYS A 250 1.36 19.37 0.83
C LYS A 250 2.20 18.12 0.55
N LEU A 251 1.72 17.22 -0.29
CA LEU A 251 2.45 16.01 -0.69
C LEU A 251 3.73 16.35 -1.48
N GLY A 252 3.68 17.33 -2.39
CA GLY A 252 4.85 17.80 -3.14
C GLY A 252 5.92 18.45 -2.25
N VAL A 253 5.50 19.27 -1.27
CA VAL A 253 6.42 19.87 -0.29
C VAL A 253 7.06 18.80 0.60
N SER A 254 6.30 17.78 1.03
CA SER A 254 6.83 16.68 1.84
C SER A 254 7.80 15.78 1.06
N LYS A 255 7.58 15.55 -0.24
CA LYS A 255 8.54 14.83 -1.09
C LYS A 255 9.85 15.60 -1.23
N ARG A 256 9.76 16.92 -1.48
CA ARG A 256 10.95 17.77 -1.65
C ARG A 256 11.78 17.90 -0.38
N SER A 257 11.15 17.96 0.80
CA SER A 257 11.88 17.99 2.08
C SER A 257 12.54 16.65 2.42
N GLN A 258 11.88 15.52 2.14
CA GLN A 258 12.48 14.19 2.33
C GLN A 258 13.64 13.94 1.37
N GLN A 259 13.54 14.39 0.13
CA GLN A 259 14.62 14.25 -0.86
C GLN A 259 15.85 15.10 -0.51
N PHE A 260 15.64 16.36 -0.09
CA PHE A 260 16.73 17.24 0.32
C PHE A 260 17.49 16.71 1.55
N LEU A 261 16.75 16.15 2.53
CA LEU A 261 17.35 15.46 3.70
C LEU A 261 18.00 14.11 3.35
N ALA A 262 17.64 13.48 2.24
CA ALA A 262 18.28 12.25 1.79
C ALA A 262 19.60 12.56 1.07
N GLU A 263 19.61 13.58 0.20
CA GLU A 263 20.80 14.03 -0.53
C GLU A 263 21.85 14.64 0.38
N SER A 264 21.46 15.49 1.35
CA SER A 264 22.41 16.09 2.31
C SER A 264 23.13 15.04 3.16
N ASP A 265 22.43 13.95 3.49
CA ASP A 265 22.98 12.90 4.35
C ASP A 265 23.71 11.80 3.57
N PHE A 266 23.42 11.61 2.28
CA PHE A 266 24.28 10.81 1.41
C PHE A 266 25.65 11.47 1.25
N LEU A 267 25.66 12.81 1.14
CA LEU A 267 26.89 13.60 1.12
C LEU A 267 27.64 13.51 2.47
N TYR A 268 26.92 13.58 3.59
CA TYR A 268 27.52 13.44 4.92
C TYR A 268 28.06 12.03 5.20
N GLU A 269 27.37 10.97 4.77
CA GLU A 269 27.81 9.58 4.99
C GLU A 269 28.98 9.21 4.07
N SER A 270 29.04 9.77 2.86
CA SER A 270 30.23 9.73 1.99
C SER A 270 31.43 10.48 2.60
N MET A 271 31.19 11.62 3.24
CA MET A 271 32.27 12.36 3.92
C MET A 271 32.70 11.68 5.23
N ALA A 272 31.79 10.96 5.90
CA ALA A 272 32.12 10.22 7.12
C ALA A 272 32.92 8.94 6.83
N SER A 273 32.70 8.29 5.67
CA SER A 273 33.53 7.16 5.24
C SER A 273 34.96 7.56 4.87
N ASP A 274 35.15 8.75 4.29
CA ASP A 274 36.49 9.22 3.88
C ASP A 274 37.36 9.68 5.05
N VAL A 275 36.79 9.87 6.25
CA VAL A 275 37.51 10.30 7.45
C VAL A 275 37.92 9.11 8.35
N GLU A 276 37.26 7.95 8.23
CA GLU A 276 37.66 6.74 8.98
C GLU A 276 38.86 6.00 8.36
N ASP A 277 39.23 6.26 7.11
CA ASP A 277 40.37 5.62 6.42
C ASP A 277 41.72 6.37 6.57
N VAL A 278 41.81 7.44 7.37
CA VAL A 278 43.05 8.23 7.55
C VAL A 278 43.67 8.08 8.95
N LEU A 279 43.12 7.22 9.82
CA LEU A 279 43.64 6.99 11.17
C LEU A 279 43.99 5.52 11.44
N ASP A 280 44.73 4.89 10.53
CA ASP A 280 45.48 3.67 10.85
C ASP A 280 46.75 3.57 10.01
N ASP A 281 47.68 4.50 10.23
CA ASP A 281 49.09 4.22 9.95
C ASP A 281 49.99 5.06 10.88
N GLY A 282 50.59 4.39 11.87
CA GLY A 282 51.51 5.04 12.80
C GLY A 282 51.65 4.42 14.19
N ALA A 283 51.70 3.10 14.31
CA ALA A 283 52.24 2.47 15.52
C ALA A 283 53.77 2.42 15.43
N SER A 284 54.47 3.06 16.38
CA SER A 284 55.53 2.46 17.23
C SER A 284 56.63 3.45 17.67
N GLY A 285 57.00 3.35 18.95
CA GLY A 285 58.32 3.70 19.44
C GLY A 285 58.39 4.89 20.38
N GLY A 286 58.47 4.62 21.69
CA GLY A 286 58.87 5.64 22.66
C GLY A 286 58.51 5.31 24.10
N SER A 287 59.26 4.39 24.71
CA SER A 287 59.50 4.39 26.14
C SER A 287 60.19 5.72 26.54
N TRP A 288 60.13 6.10 27.82
CA TRP A 288 61.26 6.41 28.70
C TRP A 288 60.71 7.22 29.90
N ASP A 289 61.38 7.03 31.04
CA ASP A 289 61.13 7.51 32.40
C ASP A 289 60.70 8.98 32.58
#